data_AF-A0A1Y0MUG1-F1
#
_entry.id   AF-A0A1Y0MUG1-F1
#
_cell.length_a   1.000
_cell.length_b   1.000
_cell.length_c   1.000
_cell.angle_alpha   90.00
_cell.angle_beta   90.00
_cell.angle_gamma   90.00
#
_symmetry.space_group_name_H-M   'P 1'
#
loop_
_entity.id
_entity.type
_entity.pdbx_description
1 polymer ?
#
loop_
_entity_poly.entity_id
_entity_poly.type
_entity_poly.pdbx_seq_one_letter_code
_entity_poly.pdbx_strand_id
1 'polypeptide(L)'
;MRITTTLFALFAMVYCGFAQDANILELDPNQSMSITGKGPGQDATINPFIAENSIIVISNIGKGVFSIRVQKEGVILQEVTVKPEQTRELILSKGLEVYFDSEEEAKVAVSYKPIKKF
;
A
#
# COMPACT_ATOMS: atom_id res chain seq x y z
N MET A 1 33.61 12.77 -40.56
CA MET A 1 33.54 12.00 -39.30
C MET A 1 32.26 12.40 -38.58
N ARG A 2 31.16 11.70 -38.90
CA ARG A 2 29.78 11.99 -38.50
C ARG A 2 29.38 11.04 -37.37
N ILE A 3 29.84 11.28 -36.14
CA ILE A 3 29.49 10.38 -35.01
C ILE A 3 29.22 11.14 -33.69
N THR A 4 29.44 12.45 -33.60
CA THR A 4 29.39 13.14 -32.28
C THR A 4 28.01 13.61 -31.82
N THR A 5 26.96 13.56 -32.65
CA THR A 5 25.64 14.12 -32.28
C THR A 5 24.60 13.09 -31.84
N THR A 6 24.91 11.78 -31.86
CA THR A 6 23.91 10.71 -31.59
C THR A 6 24.03 10.10 -30.19
N LEU A 7 25.00 10.51 -29.36
CA LEU A 7 25.22 9.90 -28.04
C LEU A 7 24.59 10.65 -26.86
N PHE A 8 24.11 11.89 -27.05
CA PHE A 8 23.53 12.69 -25.96
C PHE A 8 21.99 12.54 -25.84
N ALA A 9 21.33 12.00 -26.88
CA ALA A 9 19.87 11.84 -26.88
C ALA A 9 19.39 10.58 -26.13
N LEU A 10 20.27 9.63 -25.82
CA LEU A 10 19.88 8.39 -25.14
C LEU A 10 19.87 8.50 -23.60
N PHE A 11 20.36 9.60 -23.03
CA PHE A 11 20.44 9.77 -21.57
C PHE A 11 19.24 10.53 -20.97
N ALA A 12 18.36 11.08 -21.81
CA ALA A 12 17.24 11.93 -21.35
C ALA A 12 15.92 11.18 -21.09
N MET A 13 15.82 9.88 -21.43
CA MET A 13 14.53 9.16 -21.41
C MET A 13 14.30 8.28 -20.17
N VAL A 14 15.24 8.20 -19.21
CA VAL A 14 15.14 7.25 -18.07
C VAL A 14 14.63 7.90 -16.77
N TYR A 15 14.39 9.21 -16.73
CA TYR A 15 13.93 9.91 -15.51
C TYR A 15 12.43 10.19 -15.49
N CYS A 16 11.59 9.29 -16.01
CA CYS A 16 10.18 9.29 -15.60
C CYS A 16 10.12 8.61 -14.23
N GLY A 17 10.27 9.40 -13.17
CA GLY A 17 10.09 8.93 -11.80
C GLY A 17 8.69 8.34 -11.66
N PHE A 18 8.62 7.05 -11.33
CA PHE A 18 7.38 6.36 -11.01
C PHE A 18 6.74 7.03 -9.78
N ALA A 19 5.77 7.91 -10.00
CA ALA A 19 4.77 8.17 -8.98
C ALA A 19 4.02 6.84 -8.80
N GLN A 20 4.14 6.21 -7.64
CA GLN A 20 3.35 5.02 -7.37
C GLN A 20 1.92 5.46 -7.13
N ASP A 21 1.06 5.21 -8.11
CA ASP A 21 -0.37 5.36 -7.95
C ASP A 21 -0.85 4.54 -6.76
N ALA A 22 -1.83 5.08 -6.03
CA ALA A 22 -2.46 4.34 -4.94
C ALA A 22 -3.10 3.06 -5.51
N ASN A 23 -2.83 1.93 -4.88
CA ASN A 23 -3.48 0.68 -5.24
C ASN A 23 -4.93 0.75 -4.76
N ILE A 24 -5.87 0.56 -5.66
CA ILE A 24 -7.30 0.52 -5.33
C ILE A 24 -7.70 -0.95 -5.13
N LEU A 25 -8.26 -1.22 -3.95
CA LEU A 25 -8.78 -2.53 -3.57
C LEU A 25 -10.29 -2.42 -3.43
N GLU A 26 -11.00 -3.36 -4.04
CA GLU A 26 -12.44 -3.54 -3.84
C GLU A 26 -12.62 -4.70 -2.86
N LEU A 27 -13.39 -4.44 -1.80
CA LEU A 27 -13.75 -5.43 -0.79
C LEU A 27 -15.21 -5.80 -1.02
N ASP A 28 -15.43 -7.08 -1.27
CA ASP A 28 -16.77 -7.68 -1.28
C ASP A 28 -17.33 -7.77 0.15
N PRO A 29 -18.66 -7.87 0.30
CA PRO A 29 -19.28 -8.15 1.59
C PRO A 29 -18.74 -9.43 2.24
N ASN A 30 -18.39 -9.34 3.54
CA ASN A 30 -17.80 -10.43 4.33
C ASN A 30 -16.40 -10.87 3.86
N GLN A 31 -15.68 -10.01 3.15
CA GLN A 31 -14.32 -10.28 2.72
C GLN A 31 -13.29 -9.86 3.77
N SER A 32 -12.23 -10.67 3.89
CA SER A 32 -10.99 -10.31 4.57
C SER A 32 -9.84 -10.37 3.58
N MET A 33 -9.11 -9.27 3.40
CA MET A 33 -8.03 -9.17 2.44
C MET A 33 -6.73 -8.78 3.14
N SER A 34 -5.68 -9.60 2.98
CA SER A 34 -4.33 -9.29 3.46
C SER A 34 -3.56 -8.48 2.43
N ILE A 35 -2.86 -7.45 2.89
CA ILE A 35 -1.98 -6.64 2.04
C ILE A 35 -0.52 -6.71 2.44
N THR A 36 -0.20 -7.34 3.57
CA THR A 36 1.18 -7.58 4.00
C THR A 36 1.29 -8.88 4.78
N GLY A 37 2.43 -9.55 4.66
CA GLY A 37 2.84 -10.62 5.58
C GLY A 37 2.42 -12.04 5.17
N LYS A 38 1.69 -12.21 4.06
CA LYS A 38 1.54 -13.54 3.40
C LYS A 38 2.70 -13.85 2.46
N GLY A 39 3.39 -12.82 1.99
CA GLY A 39 4.57 -12.92 1.15
C GLY A 39 4.31 -12.54 -0.31
N PRO A 40 5.38 -12.49 -1.13
CA PRO A 40 5.29 -12.05 -2.51
C PRO A 40 4.27 -12.86 -3.32
N GLY A 41 3.36 -12.16 -4.01
CA GLY A 41 2.33 -12.78 -4.87
C GLY A 41 1.06 -13.22 -4.14
N GLN A 42 0.98 -13.09 -2.82
CA GLN A 42 -0.24 -13.36 -2.03
C GLN A 42 -0.84 -12.10 -1.40
N ASP A 43 0.01 -11.11 -1.13
CA ASP A 43 -0.43 -9.80 -0.65
C ASP A 43 -1.12 -9.02 -1.78
N ALA A 44 -2.25 -8.38 -1.49
CA ALA A 44 -3.03 -7.69 -2.53
C ALA A 44 -2.35 -6.41 -3.06
N THR A 45 -1.34 -5.89 -2.37
CA THR A 45 -0.56 -4.73 -2.79
C THR A 45 0.93 -4.96 -2.60
N ILE A 46 1.76 -4.30 -3.41
CA ILE A 46 3.22 -4.38 -3.32
C ILE A 46 3.72 -3.19 -2.51
N ASN A 47 4.28 -3.45 -1.32
CA ASN A 47 5.02 -2.43 -0.57
C ASN A 47 6.46 -2.32 -1.11
N PRO A 48 6.86 -1.21 -1.76
CA PRO A 48 8.23 -1.05 -2.26
C PRO A 48 9.28 -0.91 -1.14
N PHE A 49 8.86 -0.60 0.09
CA PHE A 49 9.73 -0.34 1.23
C PHE A 49 9.85 -1.55 2.16
N ILE A 50 9.56 -2.77 1.70
CA ILE A 50 9.48 -3.99 2.53
C ILE A 50 10.76 -4.32 3.32
N ALA A 51 11.92 -3.78 2.89
CA ALA A 51 13.19 -3.94 3.57
C ALA A 51 13.36 -3.02 4.79
N GLU A 52 12.53 -1.98 4.93
CA GLU A 52 12.58 -0.98 5.99
C GLU A 52 11.20 -0.71 6.59
N ASN A 53 11.15 0.10 7.65
CA ASN A 53 9.87 0.53 8.20
C ASN A 53 9.27 1.59 7.26
N SER A 54 7.99 1.43 6.96
CA SER A 54 7.25 2.35 6.08
C SER A 54 5.97 2.83 6.73
N ILE A 55 5.43 3.93 6.25
CA ILE A 55 4.07 4.36 6.58
C ILE A 55 3.15 3.85 5.49
N ILE A 56 2.09 3.14 5.88
CA ILE A 56 0.99 2.83 4.98
C ILE A 56 -0.10 3.88 5.16
N VAL A 57 -0.59 4.42 4.06
CA VAL A 57 -1.69 5.38 4.01
C VAL A 57 -2.89 4.67 3.40
N ILE A 58 -3.97 4.62 4.16
CA ILE A 58 -5.17 3.84 3.86
C ILE A 58 -6.34 4.81 3.85
N SER A 59 -6.97 4.99 2.70
CA SER A 59 -8.12 5.87 2.54
C SER A 59 -9.35 5.08 2.12
N ASN A 60 -10.46 5.29 2.82
CA ASN A 60 -11.76 4.81 2.37
C ASN A 60 -12.30 5.75 1.30
N ILE A 61 -12.28 5.29 0.05
CA ILE A 61 -12.80 6.03 -1.10
C ILE A 61 -14.18 5.51 -1.54
N GLY A 62 -14.71 4.50 -0.85
CA GLY A 62 -16.02 3.94 -1.05
C GLY A 62 -17.07 4.52 -0.10
N LYS A 63 -18.26 3.91 -0.12
CA LYS A 63 -19.37 4.25 0.79
C LYS A 63 -19.53 3.27 1.95
N GLY A 64 -18.99 2.07 1.83
CA GLY A 64 -18.99 1.07 2.89
C GLY A 64 -17.89 1.30 3.91
N VAL A 65 -18.13 0.88 5.14
CA VAL A 65 -17.21 0.85 6.27
C VAL A 65 -16.40 -0.44 6.23
N PHE A 66 -15.11 -0.34 6.56
CA PHE A 66 -14.27 -1.51 6.78
C PHE A 66 -13.41 -1.32 8.04
N SER A 67 -12.84 -2.41 8.53
CA SER A 67 -11.88 -2.40 9.63
C SER A 67 -10.49 -2.74 9.12
N ILE A 68 -9.49 -2.06 9.66
CA ILE A 68 -8.08 -2.41 9.51
C ILE A 68 -7.68 -3.24 10.73
N ARG A 69 -7.27 -4.48 10.50
CA ARG A 69 -6.73 -5.36 11.54
C ARG A 69 -5.23 -5.53 11.35
N VAL A 70 -4.46 -5.14 12.36
CA VAL A 70 -3.01 -5.36 12.45
C VAL A 70 -2.76 -6.53 13.38
N GLN A 71 -2.05 -7.54 12.89
CA GLN A 71 -1.69 -8.72 13.67
C GLN A 71 -0.24 -9.13 13.46
N LYS A 72 0.26 -9.97 14.36
CA LYS A 72 1.55 -10.62 14.23
C LYS A 72 1.42 -12.06 14.68
N GLU A 73 1.77 -13.01 13.81
CA GLU A 73 1.75 -14.45 14.12
C GLU A 73 0.38 -14.89 14.66
N GLY A 74 -0.71 -14.34 14.10
CA GLY A 74 -2.09 -14.62 14.49
C GLY A 74 -2.61 -13.86 15.73
N VAL A 75 -1.77 -13.07 16.42
CA VAL A 75 -2.19 -12.23 17.55
C VAL A 75 -2.61 -10.86 17.05
N ILE A 76 -3.87 -10.49 17.27
CA ILE A 76 -4.41 -9.17 16.93
C ILE A 76 -3.80 -8.13 17.87
N LEU A 77 -3.08 -7.16 17.30
CA LEU A 77 -2.44 -6.08 18.04
C LEU A 77 -3.30 -4.82 18.05
N GLN A 78 -4.00 -4.55 16.95
CA GLN A 78 -4.83 -3.38 16.79
C GLN A 78 -5.94 -3.65 15.77
N GLU A 79 -7.12 -3.11 16.02
CA GLU A 79 -8.21 -3.06 15.06
C GLU A 79 -8.81 -1.65 15.04
N VAL A 80 -9.02 -1.09 13.85
CA VAL A 80 -9.55 0.26 13.68
C VAL A 80 -10.56 0.30 12.55
N THR A 81 -11.76 0.74 12.86
CA THR A 81 -12.80 1.02 11.86
C THR A 81 -12.52 2.29 11.06
N VAL A 82 -12.71 2.22 9.75
CA VAL A 82 -12.51 3.31 8.79
C VAL A 82 -13.82 3.60 8.06
N LYS A 83 -14.41 4.75 8.37
CA LYS A 83 -15.64 5.23 7.73
C LYS A 83 -15.34 5.82 6.34
N PRO A 84 -16.36 6.00 5.48
CA PRO A 84 -16.21 6.70 4.21
C PRO A 84 -15.47 8.03 4.37
N GLU A 85 -14.63 8.35 3.38
CA GLU A 85 -13.79 9.56 3.31
C GLU A 85 -12.73 9.69 4.42
N GLN A 86 -12.60 8.68 5.30
CA GLN A 86 -11.55 8.68 6.31
C GLN A 86 -10.24 8.14 5.74
N THR A 87 -9.14 8.79 6.16
CA THR A 87 -7.79 8.33 5.90
C THR A 87 -7.10 7.99 7.21
N ARG A 88 -6.38 6.87 7.23
CA ARG A 88 -5.56 6.40 8.34
C ARG A 88 -4.13 6.21 7.86
N GLU A 89 -3.18 6.57 8.71
CA GLU A 89 -1.78 6.24 8.52
C GLU A 89 -1.35 5.28 9.62
N LEU A 90 -0.61 4.24 9.24
CA LEU A 90 -0.07 3.26 10.18
C LEU A 90 1.41 3.05 9.90
N ILE A 91 2.19 2.86 10.96
CA ILE A 91 3.59 2.44 10.80
C ILE A 91 3.60 0.93 10.57
N LEU A 92 4.08 0.54 9.41
CA LEU A 92 4.27 -0.85 9.02
C LEU A 92 5.72 -1.24 9.32
N SER A 93 5.90 -1.97 10.41
CA SER A 93 7.17 -2.61 10.75
C SER A 93 7.25 -4.02 10.16
N LYS A 94 8.48 -4.50 9.93
CA LYS A 94 8.72 -5.85 9.40
C LYS A 94 8.03 -6.92 10.25
N GLY A 95 7.33 -7.84 9.58
CA GLY A 95 6.65 -8.98 10.21
C GLY A 95 5.26 -8.67 10.77
N LEU A 96 4.73 -7.46 10.56
CA LEU A 96 3.32 -7.17 10.80
C LEU A 96 2.48 -7.55 9.58
N GLU A 97 1.34 -8.17 9.85
CA GLU A 97 0.31 -8.47 8.87
C GLU A 97 -0.81 -7.45 9.00
N VAL A 98 -1.27 -6.92 7.86
CA VAL A 98 -2.36 -5.96 7.80
C VAL A 98 -3.47 -6.55 6.95
N TYR A 99 -4.67 -6.59 7.52
CA TYR A 99 -5.89 -7.04 6.89
C TYR A 99 -6.89 -5.90 6.79
N PHE A 100 -7.67 -5.93 5.71
CA PHE A 100 -8.91 -5.20 5.59
C PHE A 100 -10.07 -6.17 5.70
N ASP A 101 -10.87 -6.01 6.73
CA ASP A 101 -12.06 -6.80 7.00
C ASP A 101 -13.30 -5.94 6.73
N SER A 102 -14.23 -6.42 5.91
CA SER A 102 -15.46 -5.69 5.56
C SER A 102 -16.67 -6.61 5.62
N GLU A 103 -17.77 -6.13 6.21
CA GLU A 103 -19.08 -6.82 6.18
C GLU A 103 -19.93 -6.38 4.97
N GLU A 104 -19.58 -5.25 4.34
CA GLU A 104 -20.26 -4.66 3.19
C GLU A 104 -19.28 -4.35 2.05
N GLU A 105 -19.80 -3.92 0.90
CA GLU A 105 -18.96 -3.52 -0.22
C GLU A 105 -18.19 -2.23 0.12
N ALA A 106 -16.86 -2.27 0.03
CA ALA A 106 -16.00 -1.13 0.33
C ALA A 106 -14.89 -0.94 -0.72
N LYS A 107 -14.38 0.29 -0.84
CA LYS A 107 -13.25 0.62 -1.73
C LYS A 107 -12.15 1.29 -0.94
N VAL A 108 -10.94 0.73 -1.01
CA VAL A 108 -9.79 1.16 -0.24
C VAL A 108 -8.69 1.61 -1.18
N ALA A 109 -8.18 2.83 -0.99
CA ALA A 109 -6.97 3.29 -1.64
C ALA A 109 -5.79 3.10 -0.69
N VAL A 110 -4.74 2.42 -1.15
CA VAL A 110 -3.55 2.10 -0.38
C VAL A 110 -2.32 2.68 -1.05
N SER A 111 -1.55 3.45 -0.30
CA SER A 111 -0.23 3.94 -0.73
C SER A 111 0.81 3.79 0.38
N TYR A 112 2.08 3.87 0.01
CA TYR A 112 3.19 3.72 0.94
C TYR A 112 4.08 4.95 0.91
N LYS A 113 4.59 5.33 2.08
CA LYS A 113 5.57 6.40 2.25
C LYS A 113 6.79 5.87 3.02
N PRO A 114 8.02 6.25 2.67
CA PRO A 114 9.19 5.95 3.48
C PRO A 114 9.13 6.74 4.79
N ILE A 115 9.65 6.16 5.88
CA ILE A 115 9.90 6.93 7.10
C ILE A 115 11.14 7.78 6.86
N LYS A 116 11.00 9.10 6.74
CA LYS A 116 12.15 10.01 6.71
C LYS A 116 12.88 9.89 8.05
N LYS A 117 14.09 9.32 8.03
CA LYS A 117 15.03 9.42 9.14
C LYS A 117 15.66 10.82 9.08
N PHE A 118 15.54 11.57 10.17
CA PHE A 118 16.26 12.84 10.37
C PHE A 118 17.70 12.56 10.82
#